data_AF-A0A2N2CFF1-F1
#
_entry.id   AF-A0A2N2CFF1-F1
#
_cell.length_a   1.000
_cell.length_b   1.000
_cell.length_c   1.000
_cell.angle_alpha   90.00
_cell.angle_beta   90.00
_cell.angle_gamma   90.00
#
_symmetry.space_group_name_H-M   'P 1'
#
loop_
_entity.id
_entity.type
_entity.pdbx_description
1 polymer ?
#
loop_
_entity_poly.entity_id
_entity_poly.type
_entity_poly.pdbx_seq_one_letter_code
_entity_poly.pdbx_strand_id
1 'polypeptide(L)'
;MDSLLEKDNAKSRSEFIEKALQFYMSYLNNEESTEYLSKVIVTVIQGLLRETENRHSGNLFRLSVEMSMMMNILAAGLEISDEDLRKLRGRCVNEVKKTKGRINMEEAVQFQRGIE
;
A
#
# COMPACT_ATOMS: atom_id res chain seq x y z
N MET A 1 29.90 -37.77 -16.54
CA MET A 1 30.96 -36.79 -16.24
C MET A 1 31.57 -36.27 -17.53
N ASP A 2 32.06 -37.12 -18.43
CA ASP A 2 32.67 -36.69 -19.70
C ASP A 2 31.72 -35.92 -20.63
N SER A 3 30.45 -36.31 -20.69
CA SER A 3 29.41 -35.56 -21.43
C SER A 3 29.04 -34.20 -20.83
N LEU A 4 29.42 -33.93 -19.58
CA LEU A 4 29.23 -32.66 -18.90
C LEU A 4 30.47 -31.77 -19.01
N LEU A 5 31.66 -32.38 -19.10
CA LEU A 5 32.93 -31.70 -19.37
C LEU A 5 32.92 -30.98 -20.72
N GLU A 6 32.42 -31.65 -21.76
CA GLU A 6 32.26 -31.03 -23.10
C GLU A 6 31.25 -29.88 -23.09
N LYS A 7 30.21 -29.95 -22.24
CA LYS A 7 29.22 -28.88 -22.11
C LYS A 7 29.72 -27.68 -21.29
N ASP A 8 30.56 -27.91 -20.28
CA ASP A 8 31.12 -26.88 -19.40
C ASP A 8 32.41 -26.25 -19.95
N ASN A 9 32.94 -26.78 -21.05
CA ASN A 9 34.21 -26.36 -21.67
C ASN A 9 35.40 -26.40 -20.69
N ALA A 10 35.39 -27.35 -19.74
CA ALA A 10 36.48 -27.56 -18.81
C ALA A 10 37.58 -28.41 -19.47
N LYS A 11 38.84 -27.96 -19.35
CA LYS A 11 39.99 -28.57 -20.04
C LYS A 11 40.44 -29.88 -19.39
N SER A 12 39.97 -30.16 -18.17
CA SER A 12 40.24 -31.40 -17.46
C SER A 12 39.13 -31.72 -16.47
N ARG A 13 39.03 -33.00 -16.08
CA ARG A 13 38.12 -33.46 -15.02
C ARG A 13 38.35 -32.71 -13.71
N SER A 14 39.60 -32.40 -13.38
CA SER A 14 39.96 -31.65 -12.17
C SER A 14 39.45 -30.22 -12.20
N GLU A 15 39.59 -29.52 -13.33
CA GLU A 15 39.05 -28.14 -13.49
C GLU A 15 37.52 -28.12 -13.34
N PHE A 16 36.84 -29.13 -13.90
CA PHE A 16 35.39 -29.27 -13.76
C PHE A 16 34.96 -29.48 -12.29
N ILE A 17 35.70 -30.31 -11.55
CA ILE A 17 35.45 -30.55 -10.12
C ILE A 17 35.69 -29.27 -9.31
N GLU A 18 36.78 -28.54 -9.59
CA GLU A 18 37.11 -27.29 -8.89
C GLU A 18 36.04 -26.21 -9.10
N LYS A 19 35.56 -26.05 -10.34
CA LYS A 19 34.43 -25.14 -10.65
C LYS A 19 33.16 -25.52 -9.92
N ALA A 20 32.82 -26.81 -9.87
CA ALA A 20 31.65 -27.30 -9.15
C ALA A 20 31.75 -27.04 -7.63
N LEU A 21 32.95 -27.22 -7.07
CA LEU A 21 33.22 -26.94 -5.65
C LEU A 21 33.10 -25.45 -5.35
N GLN A 22 33.69 -24.60 -6.21
CA GLN A 22 33.63 -23.15 -6.08
C GLN A 22 32.20 -22.62 -6.21
N PHE A 23 31.40 -23.21 -7.12
CA PHE A 23 29.98 -22.90 -7.25
C PHE A 23 29.22 -23.24 -5.97
N TYR A 24 29.43 -24.42 -5.38
CA TYR A 24 28.75 -24.83 -4.15
C TYR A 24 29.17 -24.01 -2.93
N MET A 25 30.46 -23.68 -2.78
CA MET A 25 30.93 -22.74 -1.76
C MET A 25 30.32 -21.35 -1.94
N SER A 26 30.20 -20.87 -3.18
CA SER A 26 29.53 -19.61 -3.48
C SER A 26 28.04 -19.68 -3.19
N TYR A 27 27.38 -20.80 -3.46
CA TYR A 27 25.97 -21.03 -3.14
C TYR A 27 25.74 -20.97 -1.63
N LEU A 28 26.53 -21.67 -0.81
CA LEU A 28 26.41 -21.65 0.64
C LEU A 28 26.62 -20.23 1.22
N ASN A 29 27.60 -19.49 0.70
CA ASN A 29 27.83 -18.10 1.11
C ASN A 29 26.71 -17.15 0.66
N ASN A 30 26.09 -17.42 -0.50
CA ASN A 30 24.98 -16.61 -1.03
C ASN A 30 23.63 -16.96 -0.39
N GLU A 31 23.40 -18.20 0.03
CA GLU A 31 22.15 -18.62 0.68
C GLU A 31 21.95 -17.85 1.99
N GLU A 32 23.01 -17.74 2.80
CA GLU A 32 23.02 -16.93 4.03
C GLU A 32 22.90 -15.42 3.73
N SER A 33 23.58 -14.93 2.69
CA SER A 33 23.52 -13.52 2.28
C SER A 33 22.17 -13.11 1.70
N THR A 34 21.52 -13.99 0.92
CA THR A 34 20.22 -13.76 0.28
C THR A 34 19.10 -13.86 1.30
N GLU A 35 19.19 -14.81 2.24
CA GLU A 35 18.24 -14.92 3.36
C GLU A 35 18.35 -13.68 4.27
N TYR A 36 19.57 -13.25 4.61
CA TYR A 36 19.79 -12.03 5.39
C TYR A 36 19.26 -10.78 4.67
N LEU A 37 19.58 -10.62 3.39
CA LEU A 37 19.09 -9.50 2.57
C LEU A 37 17.56 -9.49 2.51
N SER A 38 16.93 -10.66 2.33
CA SER A 38 15.48 -10.79 2.33
C SER A 38 14.85 -10.38 3.67
N LYS A 39 15.44 -10.81 4.80
CA LYS A 39 15.00 -10.40 6.14
C LYS A 39 15.15 -8.89 6.38
N VAL A 40 16.25 -8.29 5.92
CA VAL A 40 16.48 -6.85 6.03
C VAL A 40 15.45 -6.08 5.22
N ILE A 41 15.20 -6.48 3.96
CA ILE A 41 14.19 -5.83 3.10
C ILE A 41 12.80 -5.90 3.75
N VAL A 42 12.38 -7.06 4.26
CA VAL A 42 11.09 -7.21 4.95
C VAL A 42 11.02 -6.29 6.17
N THR A 43 12.09 -6.24 6.98
CA THR A 43 12.16 -5.37 8.16
C THR A 43 12.05 -3.89 7.79
N VAL A 44 12.75 -3.45 6.73
CA VAL A 44 12.67 -2.08 6.23
C VAL A 44 11.26 -1.75 5.73
N ILE A 45 10.65 -2.64 4.94
CA ILE A 45 9.28 -2.46 4.44
C ILE A 45 8.29 -2.35 5.61
N GLN A 46 8.40 -3.22 6.61
CA GLN A 46 7.57 -3.15 7.82
C GLN A 46 7.78 -1.85 8.59
N GLY A 47 9.02 -1.38 8.70
CA GLY A 47 9.35 -0.10 9.32
C GLY A 47 8.71 1.08 8.60
N LEU A 48 8.87 1.15 7.27
CA LEU A 48 8.28 2.20 6.43
C LEU A 48 6.74 2.18 6.46
N LEU A 49 6.15 0.99 6.45
CA LEU A 49 4.70 0.83 6.55
C LEU A 49 4.19 1.35 7.90
N ARG A 50 4.82 0.94 9.01
CA ARG A 50 4.45 1.37 10.36
C ARG A 50 4.60 2.88 10.55
N GLU A 51 5.68 3.48 10.04
CA GLU A 51 5.87 4.93 10.07
C GLU A 51 4.76 5.65 9.29
N THR A 52 4.44 5.14 8.10
CA THR A 52 3.38 5.70 7.25
C THR A 52 2.00 5.55 7.91
N GLU A 53 1.69 4.41 8.50
CA GLU A 53 0.45 4.17 9.26
C GLU A 53 0.33 5.13 10.44
N ASN A 54 1.39 5.31 11.23
CA ASN A 54 1.39 6.26 12.36
C ASN A 54 1.15 7.70 11.88
N ARG A 55 1.85 8.11 10.83
CA ARG A 55 1.66 9.45 10.23
C ARG A 55 0.24 9.62 9.67
N HIS A 56 -0.28 8.60 9.01
CA HIS A 56 -1.64 8.61 8.47
C HIS A 56 -2.69 8.67 9.58
N SER A 57 -2.55 7.88 10.64
CA SER A 57 -3.42 7.91 11.82
C SER A 57 -3.42 9.29 12.48
N GLY A 58 -2.25 9.91 12.65
CA GLY A 58 -2.16 11.27 13.18
C GLY A 58 -2.82 12.33 12.29
N ASN A 59 -2.66 12.22 10.96
CA ASN A 59 -3.34 13.08 9.99
C ASN A 59 -4.86 12.89 10.01
N LEU A 60 -5.34 11.64 10.03
CA LEU A 60 -6.77 11.32 10.11
C LEU A 60 -7.38 11.84 11.41
N PHE A 61 -6.67 11.76 12.54
CA PHE A 61 -7.12 12.34 13.79
C PHE A 61 -7.29 13.85 13.68
N ARG A 62 -6.27 14.58 13.21
CA ARG A 62 -6.37 16.04 13.01
C ARG A 62 -7.50 16.41 12.06
N LEU A 63 -7.62 15.71 10.94
CA LEU A 63 -8.71 15.93 9.99
C LEU A 63 -10.08 15.66 10.63
N SER A 64 -10.21 14.62 11.45
CA SER A 64 -11.46 14.31 12.16
C SER A 64 -11.85 15.41 13.15
N VAL A 65 -10.88 16.03 13.83
CA VAL A 65 -11.11 17.18 14.70
C VAL A 65 -11.65 18.36 13.88
N GLU A 66 -10.99 18.73 12.78
CA GLU A 66 -11.44 19.82 11.92
C GLU A 66 -12.83 19.56 11.31
N MET A 67 -13.09 18.34 10.85
CA MET A 67 -14.41 17.92 10.36
C MET A 67 -15.49 18.03 11.44
N SER A 68 -15.18 17.63 12.68
CA SER A 68 -16.10 17.76 13.81
C SER A 68 -16.40 19.23 14.12
N MET A 69 -15.39 20.10 14.12
CA MET A 69 -15.57 21.53 14.32
C MET A 69 -16.42 22.15 13.20
N MET A 70 -16.13 21.85 11.93
CA MET A 70 -16.93 22.30 10.80
C MET A 70 -18.39 21.84 10.91
N MET A 71 -18.64 20.57 11.28
CA MET A 71 -20.00 20.07 11.47
C MET A 71 -20.74 20.83 12.58
N ASN A 72 -20.09 21.16 13.69
CA ASN A 72 -20.70 21.94 14.78
C ASN A 72 -20.99 23.39 14.34
N ILE A 73 -20.08 24.03 13.60
CA ILE A 73 -20.30 25.38 13.06
C ILE A 73 -21.49 25.39 12.09
N LEU A 74 -21.56 24.42 11.18
CA LEU A 74 -22.67 24.29 10.23
C LEU A 74 -23.99 24.00 10.95
N ALA A 75 -24.00 23.11 11.93
CA ALA A 75 -25.22 22.80 12.71
C ALA A 75 -25.71 24.00 13.52
N ALA A 76 -24.81 24.86 14.01
CA ALA A 76 -25.19 26.09 14.70
C ALA A 76 -25.68 27.19 13.75
N GLY A 77 -25.16 27.23 12.51
CA GLY A 77 -25.48 28.26 11.53
C GLY A 77 -26.58 27.91 10.54
N LEU A 78 -26.90 26.62 10.38
CA LEU A 78 -27.88 26.11 9.43
C LEU A 78 -28.95 25.30 10.18
N GLU A 79 -30.20 25.70 10.04
CA GLU A 79 -31.36 24.99 10.60
C GLU A 79 -31.69 23.73 9.77
N ILE A 80 -30.79 22.75 9.78
CA ILE A 80 -30.97 21.50 9.04
C ILE A 80 -31.75 20.50 9.91
N SER A 81 -32.80 19.89 9.35
CA SER A 81 -33.56 18.84 10.03
C SER A 81 -32.78 17.52 10.11
N ASP A 82 -33.05 16.72 11.15
CA ASP A 82 -32.48 15.37 11.29
C ASP A 82 -32.83 14.45 10.10
N GLU A 83 -33.99 14.66 9.48
CA GLU A 83 -34.43 13.89 8.32
C GLU A 83 -33.58 14.22 7.08
N ASP A 84 -33.34 15.51 6.82
CA ASP A 84 -32.53 15.95 5.70
C ASP A 84 -31.07 15.51 5.86
N LEU A 85 -30.54 15.56 7.09
CA LEU A 85 -29.21 15.07 7.40
C LEU A 85 -29.08 13.56 7.13
N ARG A 86 -30.09 12.75 7.51
CA ARG A 86 -30.12 11.31 7.22
C ARG A 86 -30.19 11.02 5.72
N LYS A 87 -31.05 11.73 4.98
CA LYS A 87 -31.16 11.61 3.52
C LYS A 87 -29.84 11.95 2.83
N LEU A 88 -29.23 13.08 3.20
CA LEU A 88 -27.94 13.51 2.67
C LEU A 88 -26.84 12.49 2.95
N ARG A 89 -26.76 11.97 4.19
CA ARG A 89 -25.79 10.93 4.54
C ARG A 89 -25.95 9.67 3.68
N GLY A 90 -27.19 9.20 3.49
CA GLY A 90 -27.48 8.05 2.65
C GLY A 90 -27.00 8.24 1.21
N ARG A 91 -27.28 9.41 0.62
CA ARG A 91 -26.79 9.80 -0.71
C ARG A 91 -25.26 9.82 -0.78
N CYS A 92 -24.60 10.54 0.12
CA CYS A 92 -23.13 10.66 0.12
C CYS A 92 -22.44 9.28 0.25
N VAL A 93 -22.98 8.39 1.09
CA VAL A 93 -22.47 7.01 1.19
C VAL A 93 -22.63 6.26 -0.12
N ASN A 94 -23.78 6.39 -0.78
CA ASN A 94 -24.04 5.75 -2.07
C ASN A 94 -23.14 6.31 -3.18
N GLU A 95 -22.93 7.62 -3.21
CA GLU A 95 -22.02 8.29 -4.16
C GLU A 95 -20.60 7.76 -4.00
N VAL A 96 -20.03 7.82 -2.80
CA VAL A 96 -18.68 7.32 -2.48
C VAL A 96 -18.51 5.85 -2.86
N LYS A 97 -19.53 5.01 -2.62
CA LYS A 97 -19.52 3.60 -3.02
C LYS A 97 -19.51 3.43 -4.54
N LYS A 98 -20.37 4.16 -5.27
CA LYS A 98 -20.48 4.09 -6.73
C LYS A 98 -19.20 4.60 -7.41
N THR A 99 -18.59 5.65 -6.87
CA THR A 99 -17.45 6.34 -7.48
C THR A 99 -16.09 5.86 -6.96
N LYS A 100 -16.07 4.84 -6.09
CA LYS A 100 -14.86 4.31 -5.42
C LYS A 100 -14.05 5.39 -4.72
N GLY A 101 -14.74 6.31 -4.04
CA GLY A 101 -14.12 7.39 -3.27
C GLY A 101 -13.84 8.67 -4.04
N ARG A 102 -14.23 8.78 -5.32
CA ARG A 102 -14.17 10.05 -6.04
C ARG A 102 -15.40 10.90 -5.71
N ILE A 103 -15.20 12.12 -5.24
CA ILE A 103 -16.30 13.04 -4.92
C ILE A 103 -16.29 14.15 -5.97
N ASN A 104 -17.41 14.40 -6.63
CA ASN A 104 -17.55 15.45 -7.64
C ASN A 104 -18.42 16.59 -7.11
N MET A 105 -17.83 17.78 -6.98
CA MET A 105 -18.54 18.96 -6.48
C MET A 105 -19.66 19.41 -7.44
N GLU A 106 -19.49 19.26 -8.75
CA GLU A 106 -20.51 19.64 -9.73
C GLU A 106 -21.76 18.78 -9.58
N GLU A 107 -21.58 17.46 -9.43
CA GLU A 107 -22.67 16.51 -9.16
C GLU A 107 -23.35 16.78 -7.81
N ALA A 108 -22.57 17.16 -6.79
CA ALA A 108 -23.12 17.57 -5.49
C ALA A 108 -23.99 18.83 -5.63
N VAL A 109 -23.54 19.84 -6.38
CA VAL A 109 -24.30 21.08 -6.61
C VAL A 109 -25.57 20.83 -7.42
N GLN A 110 -25.50 20.01 -8.48
CA GLN A 110 -26.67 19.64 -9.29
C GLN A 110 -27.76 19.02 -8.41
N PHE A 111 -27.38 18.04 -7.59
CA PHE A 111 -28.30 17.42 -6.65
C PHE A 111 -28.91 18.42 -5.65
N GLN A 112 -28.10 19.32 -5.06
CA GLN A 112 -28.62 20.32 -4.11
C GLN A 112 -29.57 21.32 -4.77
N ARG A 113 -29.47 21.52 -6.08
CA ARG A 113 -30.40 22.34 -6.87
C ARG A 113 -31.63 21.56 -7.34
N GLY A 114 -31.75 20.28 -7.02
CA GLY A 114 -32.83 19.40 -7.49
C GLY A 114 -32.71 19.06 -8.98
N ILE A 115 -31.51 19.20 -9.55
CA ILE A 115 -31.21 18.81 -10.93
C ILE A 115 -30.59 17.41 -10.84
N GLU A 116 -31.39 16.36 -11.05
CA GLU A 116 -30.90 14.99 -11.28
C GLU A 116 -30.67 14.74 -12.77
#